data_AF-A0A924NXY0-F1
#
_entry.id   AF-A0A924NXY0-F1
#
_cell.length_a   1.000
_cell.length_b   1.000
_cell.length_c   1.000
_cell.angle_alpha   90.00
_cell.angle_beta   90.00
_cell.angle_gamma   90.00
#
_symmetry.space_group_name_H-M   'P 1'
#
loop_
_entity.id
_entity.type
_entity.pdbx_description
1 polymer ?
#
loop_
_entity_poly.entity_id
_entity_poly.type
_entity_poly.pdbx_seq_one_letter_code
_entity_poly.pdbx_strand_id
1 'polypeptide(L)' 'ALDRWAARIGAWSEGAQPHDAHLISSQAAPKKASRDIFCYFDNDIKVHAPFDARKLMGKLGLPVGDVALGK' A
#
# COMPACT_ATOMS: atom_id res chain seq x y z
N ALA A 1 11.12 5.20 -3.54
CA ALA A 1 10.55 4.03 -2.82
C ALA A 1 9.02 4.09 -2.77
N LEU A 2 8.42 5.15 -2.20
CA LEU A 2 6.95 5.25 -2.07
C LEU A 2 6.20 5.27 -3.40
N ASP A 3 6.77 5.83 -4.48
CA ASP A 3 6.14 5.77 -5.82
C ASP A 3 5.97 4.34 -6.33
N ARG A 4 7.00 3.51 -6.12
CA ARG A 4 6.94 2.10 -6.45
C ARG A 4 5.84 1.41 -5.64
N TRP A 5 5.71 1.73 -4.35
CA TRP A 5 4.64 1.19 -3.52
C TRP A 5 3.25 1.66 -3.96
N ALA A 6 3.09 2.93 -4.32
CA ALA A 6 1.83 3.47 -4.83
C ALA A 6 1.38 2.73 -6.11
N ALA A 7 2.29 2.54 -7.07
CA ALA A 7 2.01 1.80 -8.30
C ALA A 7 1.59 0.34 -8.02
N ARG A 8 2.24 -0.32 -7.06
CA ARG A 8 1.90 -1.70 -6.67
C ARG A 8 0.52 -1.79 -6.05
N ILE A 9 0.22 -0.89 -5.12
CA ILE A 9 -1.08 -0.83 -4.44
C ILE A 9 -2.21 -0.59 -5.45
N GLY A 10 -2.02 0.33 -6.40
CA GLY A 10 -3.01 0.56 -7.47
C GLY A 10 -3.25 -0.68 -8.33
N ALA A 11 -2.18 -1.35 -8.78
CA ALA A 11 -2.31 -2.59 -9.53
C ALA A 11 -3.08 -3.66 -8.74
N TRP A 12 -2.76 -3.84 -7.46
CA TRP A 12 -3.45 -4.81 -6.61
C TRP A 12 -4.91 -4.43 -6.35
N SER A 13 -5.23 -3.15 -6.19
CA SER A 13 -6.60 -2.70 -5.95
C SER A 13 -7.52 -2.93 -7.16
N GLU A 14 -6.97 -2.91 -8.38
CA GLU A 14 -7.66 -3.27 -9.63
C GLU A 14 -7.60 -4.78 -9.90
N GLY A 15 -7.01 -5.52 -8.98
CA GLY A 15 -6.88 -6.96 -9.03
C GLY A 15 -5.86 -7.52 -10.01
N ALA A 16 -5.00 -6.65 -10.54
CA ALA A 16 -3.78 -7.01 -11.24
C ALA A 16 -2.63 -7.23 -10.25
N GLN A 17 -1.45 -7.54 -10.79
CA GLN A 17 -0.21 -7.58 -10.01
C GLN A 17 0.93 -6.93 -10.80
N PRO A 18 1.93 -6.34 -10.12
CA PRO A 18 3.16 -5.86 -10.73
C PRO A 18 3.91 -7.00 -11.44
N HIS A 19 4.63 -6.68 -12.53
CA HIS A 19 5.41 -7.69 -13.25
C HIS A 19 6.54 -8.30 -12.39
N ASP A 20 7.11 -7.50 -11.49
CA ASP A 20 8.19 -7.86 -10.58
C ASP A 20 7.64 -8.29 -9.20
N ALA A 21 6.42 -8.83 -9.16
CA ALA A 21 5.86 -9.37 -7.93
C ALA A 21 6.54 -10.69 -7.55
N HIS A 22 7.12 -10.75 -6.36
CA HIS A 22 7.57 -11.99 -5.76
C HIS A 22 6.40 -12.61 -5.02
N LEU A 23 5.90 -13.75 -5.51
CA LEU A 23 4.70 -14.39 -5.01
C LEU A 23 5.04 -15.49 -4.00
N ILE A 24 4.20 -15.66 -2.99
CA ILE A 24 4.30 -16.76 -2.01
C ILE A 24 3.86 -18.11 -2.59
N SER A 25 3.13 -18.09 -3.71
CA SER A 25 2.61 -19.26 -4.40
C SER A 25 2.65 -19.04 -5.91
N SER A 26 2.91 -20.11 -6.66
CA SER A 26 2.80 -20.14 -8.12
C SER A 26 1.36 -20.29 -8.60
N GLN A 27 0.42 -20.64 -7.71
CA GLN A 27 -0.98 -20.76 -8.04
C GLN A 27 -1.62 -19.37 -8.20
N ALA A 28 -2.30 -19.16 -9.33
CA ALA A 28 -3.02 -17.93 -9.59
C ALA A 28 -4.15 -17.72 -8.58
N ALA A 29 -4.21 -16.53 -7.99
CA ALA A 29 -5.33 -16.13 -7.15
C ALA A 29 -6.64 -16.03 -8.00
N PRO A 30 -7.82 -16.20 -7.39
CA PRO A 30 -9.08 -15.96 -8.08
C PRO A 30 -9.11 -14.58 -8.74
N LYS A 31 -9.63 -14.52 -9.97
CA LYS A 31 -9.82 -13.24 -10.67
C LYS A 31 -10.85 -12.41 -9.91
N LYS A 32 -10.44 -11.25 -9.43
CA LYS A 32 -11.31 -10.22 -8.85
C LYS A 32 -11.03 -8.91 -9.57
N ALA A 33 -12.09 -8.20 -9.94
CA ALA A 33 -11.99 -6.89 -10.57
C ALA A 33 -11.49 -5.80 -9.61
N SER A 34 -11.65 -6.01 -8.28
CA SER A 34 -11.11 -5.11 -7.27
C SER A 34 -10.74 -5.84 -5.98
N ARG A 35 -9.85 -5.22 -5.20
CA ARG A 35 -9.39 -5.70 -3.89
C ARG A 35 -9.21 -4.54 -2.91
N ASP A 36 -9.60 -4.74 -1.66
CA ASP A 36 -9.22 -3.86 -0.56
C ASP A 36 -7.78 -4.16 -0.13
N ILE A 37 -6.96 -3.11 -0.05
CA ILE A 37 -5.53 -3.23 0.27
C ILE A 37 -5.25 -2.53 1.59
N PHE A 38 -4.69 -3.27 2.54
CA PHE A 38 -4.24 -2.77 3.83
C PHE A 38 -2.70 -2.75 3.83
N CYS A 39 -2.11 -1.55 3.99
CA CYS A 39 -0.67 -1.34 3.98
C CYS A 39 -0.21 -0.88 5.37
N TYR A 40 0.77 -1.58 5.93
CA TYR A 40 1.35 -1.29 7.25
C TYR A 40 2.80 -0.84 7.08
N PHE A 41 3.20 0.19 7.82
CA PHE A 41 4.57 0.69 7.86
C PHE A 41 5.24 0.19 9.13
N ASP A 42 6.09 -0.82 8.99
CA ASP A 42 6.81 -1.46 10.10
C ASP A 42 8.30 -1.08 10.08
N ASN A 43 8.57 0.23 10.13
CA ASN A 43 9.93 0.75 10.07
C ASN A 43 10.47 0.93 11.50
N ASP A 44 11.66 0.37 11.79
CA ASP A 44 12.34 0.40 13.11
C ASP A 44 12.67 1.82 13.63
N ILE A 45 12.73 2.80 12.72
CA ILE A 45 12.86 4.23 13.06
C ILE A 45 11.44 4.82 13.20
N LYS A 46 10.86 4.70 14.40
CA LYS A 46 9.47 5.08 14.75
C LYS A 46 9.01 6.45 14.29
N VAL A 47 9.94 7.40 14.10
CA VAL A 47 9.61 8.75 13.66
C VAL A 47 9.17 8.83 12.20
N HIS A 48 9.58 7.90 11.32
CA HIS A 48 9.31 8.03 9.88
C HIS A 48 8.01 7.39 9.39
N ALA A 49 7.53 6.34 10.06
CA ALA A 49 6.36 5.58 9.60
C ALA A 49 5.10 6.45 9.40
N PRO A 50 4.73 7.37 10.31
CA PRO A 50 3.57 8.24 10.09
C PRO A 50 3.77 9.21 8.90
N PHE A 51 4.98 9.72 8.66
CA PHE A 51 5.24 10.62 7.54
C PHE A 51 5.21 9.89 6.20
N ASP A 52 5.80 8.69 6.15
CA ASP A 52 5.80 7.89 4.93
C ASP A 52 4.39 7.39 4.59
N ALA A 53 3.59 7.02 5.60
CA ALA A 53 2.18 6.71 5.42
C ALA A 53 1.41 7.90 4.84
N ARG A 54 1.53 9.10 5.41
CA ARG A 54 0.88 10.32 4.89
C ARG A 54 1.32 10.64 3.46
N LYS A 55 2.62 10.53 3.16
CA LYS A 55 3.14 10.73 1.80
C LYS A 55 2.59 9.70 0.82
N LEU A 56 2.49 8.43 1.22
CA LEU A 56 1.92 7.38 0.38
C LEU A 56 0.42 7.61 0.14
N MET A 57 -0.33 8.00 1.16
CA MET A 57 -1.74 8.37 1.03
C MET A 57 -1.93 9.52 0.03
N GLY A 58 -1.10 10.56 0.09
CA GLY A 58 -1.11 11.65 -0.88
C GLY A 58 -0.84 11.19 -2.31
N LYS A 59 0.09 10.25 -2.51
CA LYS A 59 0.38 9.64 -3.83
C LYS A 59 -0.78 8.78 -4.36
N LEU A 60 -1.58 8.21 -3.47
CA LEU A 60 -2.77 7.42 -3.80
C LEU A 60 -4.05 8.27 -3.93
N GLY A 61 -3.97 9.58 -3.72
CA GLY A 61 -5.14 10.46 -3.72
C GLY A 61 -6.11 10.19 -2.57
N LEU A 62 -5.65 9.51 -1.52
CA LEU A 62 -6.47 9.17 -0.36
C LEU A 62 -6.55 10.36 0.61
N PRO A 63 -7.70 10.53 1.29
CA PRO A 63 -7.84 11.57 2.31
C PRO A 63 -6.84 11.31 3.44
N VAL A 64 -5.92 12.24 3.65
CA VAL A 64 -5.05 12.24 4.82
C VAL A 64 -5.87 12.77 5.99
N GLY A 65 -6.61 11.89 6.68
CA GLY A 65 -7.29 12.29 7.91
C GLY A 65 -6.27 12.78 8.94
N ASP A 66 -6.71 13.64 9.86
CA ASP A 66 -6.00 13.85 11.12
C ASP A 66 -5.95 12.51 11.84
N VAL A 67 -4.90 11.73 11.57
CA VAL A 67 -4.52 10.59 12.41
C VAL A 67 -3.95 11.23 13.68
N ALA A 68 -4.85 11.80 14.48
CA ALA A 68 -4.65 12.00 15.89
C ALA A 68 -4.45 10.60 16.45
N LEU A 69 -3.19 10.21 16.57
CA LEU A 69 -2.80 9.11 17.43
C LEU A 69 -3.45 9.42 18.78
N GLY A 70 -4.44 8.59 19.13
CA GLY A 70 -5.18 8.69 20.37
C GLY A 70 -4.22 8.87 21.54
N LYS A 71 -4.63 9.77 22.43
CA LYS A 71 -3.99 10.03 23.72
C LYS A 71 -3.81 8.77 24.55
#